data_AF-A0A7G9Z998-F1
#
_entry.id   AF-A0A7G9Z998-F1
#
_cell.length_a   1.000
_cell.length_b   1.000
_cell.length_c   1.000
_cell.angle_alpha   90.00
_cell.angle_beta   90.00
_cell.angle_gamma   90.00
#
_symmetry.space_group_name_H-M   'P 1'
#
loop_
_entity.id
_entity.type
_entity.pdbx_description
1 polymer ?
#
loop_
_entity_poly.entity_id
_entity_poly.type
_entity_poly.pdbx_seq_one_letter_code
_entity_poly.pdbx_strand_id
1 'polypeptide(L)' 'MMNGGEIFDAGDAALVLTPEKIKHVYDVEVEVNNHGGRPYIVPIRPANSSE' A
#
# COMPACT_ATOMS: atom_id res chain seq x y z
N MET A 1 4.36 7.69 2.15
CA MET A 1 4.92 6.36 2.45
C MET A 1 6.37 6.48 2.85
N MET A 2 6.80 5.62 3.76
CA MET A 2 8.21 5.49 4.13
C MET A 2 8.72 4.15 3.64
N ASN A 3 9.96 4.09 3.15
CA ASN A 3 10.64 2.85 2.79
C ASN A 3 12.09 2.95 3.27
N GLY A 4 12.57 1.98 4.06
CA GLY A 4 13.95 1.98 4.55
C GLY A 4 14.35 3.19 5.40
N GLY A 5 13.40 3.89 6.03
CA GLY A 5 13.66 5.09 6.83
C GLY A 5 13.60 6.41 6.05
N GLU A 6 13.37 6.36 4.73
CA GLU A 6 13.28 7.54 3.88
C GLU A 6 11.84 7.77 3.36
N ILE A 7 11.56 9.00 2.91
CA ILE A 7 10.28 9.31 2.25
C ILE A 7 10.33 8.72 0.84
N PHE A 8 9.52 7.69 0.61
CA PHE A 8 9.37 7.07 -0.71
C PHE A 8 8.39 7.86 -1.59
N ASP A 9 7.30 8.35 -0.99
CA ASP A 9 6.27 9.11 -1.70
C ASP A 9 5.44 9.95 -0.72
N ALA A 10 5.00 11.14 -1.13
CA ALA A 10 4.23 12.05 -0.29
C ALA A 10 3.25 12.87 -1.14
N GLY A 11 2.04 13.05 -0.62
CA GLY A 11 0.96 13.72 -1.33
C GLY A 11 -0.41 13.29 -0.82
N ASP A 12 -1.43 13.45 -1.67
CA ASP A 12 -2.78 12.99 -1.37
C ASP A 12 -2.81 11.49 -1.06
N ALA A 13 -3.57 11.10 -0.04
CA ALA A 13 -3.62 9.72 0.42
C ALA A 13 -4.04 8.73 -0.68
N ALA A 14 -4.95 9.12 -1.59
CA ALA A 14 -5.39 8.26 -2.69
C ALA A 14 -4.32 8.07 -3.77
N LEU A 15 -3.38 9.02 -3.91
CA LEU A 15 -2.25 8.91 -4.84
C LEU A 15 -1.07 8.15 -4.23
N VAL A 16 -0.92 8.21 -2.91
CA VAL A 16 0.16 7.55 -2.17
C VAL A 16 -0.19 6.08 -1.87
N LEU A 17 -1.40 5.81 -1.39
CA LEU A 17 -1.86 4.47 -0.99
C LEU A 17 -2.37 3.67 -2.19
N THR A 18 -1.48 3.23 -3.09
CA THR A 18 -1.86 2.34 -4.20
C THR A 18 -1.38 0.90 -3.93
N PRO A 19 -2.08 -0.13 -4.46
CA PRO A 19 -1.66 -1.52 -4.31
C PRO A 19 -0.21 -1.77 -4.76
N GLU A 20 0.24 -1.12 -5.83
CA GLU A 20 1.58 -1.29 -6.40
C GLU A 20 2.65 -0.74 -5.47
N LYS A 21 2.42 0.46 -4.91
CA LYS A 21 3.36 1.08 -3.97
C LYS A 21 3.40 0.30 -2.64
N ILE A 22 2.24 -0.16 -2.16
CA ILE A 22 2.16 -1.00 -0.96
C ILE A 22 2.90 -2.32 -1.16
N LYS A 23 2.71 -2.99 -2.30
CA LYS A 23 3.43 -4.21 -2.66
C LYS A 23 4.94 -3.98 -2.68
N HIS A 24 5.40 -2.87 -3.25
CA HIS A 24 6.83 -2.55 -3.34
C HIS A 24 7.47 -2.24 -1.98
N VAL A 25 6.76 -1.51 -1.09
CA VAL A 25 7.31 -1.05 0.18
C VAL A 25 7.17 -2.09 1.29
N TYR A 26 6.10 -2.89 1.27
CA TYR A 26 5.73 -3.78 2.38
C TYR A 26 5.63 -5.25 1.98
N ASP A 27 5.95 -5.61 0.72
CA ASP A 27 5.92 -6.99 0.20
C ASP A 27 4.59 -7.73 0.46
N VAL A 28 3.47 -7.02 0.33
CA VAL A 28 2.12 -7.54 0.56
C VAL A 28 1.19 -7.15 -0.57
N GLU A 29 0.39 -8.10 -1.06
CA GLU A 29 -0.70 -7.82 -1.99
C GLU A 29 -1.92 -7.37 -1.20
N VAL A 30 -2.54 -6.27 -1.65
CA VAL A 30 -3.63 -5.62 -0.94
C VAL A 30 -4.72 -5.16 -1.89
N GLU A 31 -5.91 -4.97 -1.32
CA GLU A 31 -6.96 -4.17 -1.92
C GLU A 31 -7.03 -2.81 -1.20
N VAL A 32 -7.07 -1.72 -1.98
CA VAL A 32 -7.28 -0.37 -1.43
C VAL A 32 -8.71 0.04 -1.72
N ASN A 33 -9.47 0.26 -0.64
CA ASN A 33 -10.86 0.64 -0.70
C ASN A 33 -11.06 2.06 -0.19
N ASN A 34 -12.19 2.67 -0.56
CA ASN A 34 -12.57 4.00 -0.07
C ASN A 34 -14.00 3.98 0.46
N HIS A 35 -14.18 4.40 1.70
CA HIS A 35 -15.51 4.59 2.29
C HIS A 35 -15.65 6.02 2.81
N GLY A 36 -16.52 6.81 2.17
CA GLY A 36 -16.77 8.20 2.57
C GLY A 36 -15.55 9.11 2.50
N GLY A 37 -14.67 8.92 1.50
CA GLY A 37 -13.44 9.69 1.32
C GLY A 37 -12.27 9.21 2.19
N ARG A 38 -12.45 8.14 2.97
CA ARG A 38 -11.40 7.57 3.83
C ARG A 38 -10.87 6.29 3.20
N PRO A 39 -9.64 6.30 2.66
CA PRO A 39 -9.03 5.09 2.16
C PRO A 39 -8.70 4.14 3.31
N TYR A 40 -8.90 2.84 3.10
CA TYR A 40 -8.43 1.78 3.99
C TYR A 40 -7.86 0.63 3.17
N ILE A 41 -6.95 -0.13 3.78
CA ILE A 41 -6.16 -1.17 3.13
C ILE A 41 -6.60 -2.52 3.69
N VAL A 42 -6.90 -3.47 2.82
CA VAL A 42 -7.19 -4.87 3.17
C VAL A 42 -6.04 -5.74 2.65
N PRO A 43 -5.20 -6.30 3.54
CA PRO A 43 -4.17 -7.26 3.14
C PRO A 43 -4.80 -8.55 2.62
N ILE A 44 -4.29 -9.07 1.51
CA ILE A 44 -4.74 -10.32 0.90
C ILE A 44 -3.76 -11.44 1.24
N ARG A 45 -2.48 -11.27 0.88
CA ARG A 45 -1.41 -12.26 1.10
C ARG A 45 -0.03 -11.62 0.97
N PRO A 46 1.04 -12.26 1.50
CA PRO A 46 2.40 -11.85 1.18
C PRO A 46 2.65 -11.90 -0.33
N ALA A 47 3.34 -10.90 -0.87
CA ALA A 47 3.68 -10.85 -2.29
C ALA A 47 4.62 -12.00 -2.70
N ASN A 48 5.45 -12.47 -1.77
CA ASN A 48 6.46 -13.50 -1.96
C ASN A 48 6.11 -14.83 -1.25
N SER A 49 4.83 -15.09 -0.96
CA SER A 49 4.43 -16.44 -0.53
C SER A 49 4.61 -17.39 -1.72
N SER A 50 5.66 -18.20 -1.69
CA SER A 50 5.72 -19.41 -2.53
C SER A 50 4.51 -20.27 -2.19
N GLU A 51 3.74 -20.64 -3.22
CA GLU A 51 2.63 -21.62 -3.11
C GLU A 51 3.12 -22.99 -2.60
#